data_AF-A0A4R7FJF1-F1
#
_entry.id   AF-A0A4R7FJF1-F1
#
_cell.length_a   1.000
_cell.length_b   1.000
_cell.length_c   1.000
_cell.angle_alpha   90.00
_cell.angle_beta   90.00
_cell.angle_gamma   90.00
#
_symmetry.space_group_name_H-M   'P 1'
#
loop_
_entity.id
_entity.type
_entity.pdbx_description
1 polymer ?
#
loop_
_entity_poly.entity_id
_entity_poly.type
_entity_poly.pdbx_seq_one_letter_code
_entity_poly.pdbx_strand_id
1 'polypeptide(L)'
;MRRGRLLVFLGAAPGVGKTYAMLEEAHRLLGQGRDVVSAVVLDHGRSATAALTTGIEAVPPRVVQHGGIVLEEVDLDAVVARRPQVALVDELAHTNAPGSANEKRWQDIDVLL
;
A
#
# COMPACT_ATOMS: atom_id res chain seq x y z
N MET A 1 9.18 22.50 -4.71
CA MET A 1 8.94 21.28 -3.90
C MET A 1 9.35 20.09 -4.75
N ARG A 2 10.16 19.16 -4.23
CA ARG A 2 10.54 17.97 -5.00
C ARG A 2 9.39 16.99 -4.90
N ARG A 3 8.74 16.66 -6.03
CA ARG A 3 7.73 15.60 -6.10
C ARG A 3 8.30 14.29 -5.55
N GLY A 4 7.44 13.49 -4.92
CA GLY A 4 7.67 12.11 -4.55
C GLY A 4 8.04 11.26 -5.77
N ARG A 5 8.42 10.01 -5.52
CA ARG A 5 8.82 9.06 -6.56
C ARG A 5 8.02 7.78 -6.41
N LEU A 6 7.51 7.29 -7.52
CA LEU A 6 6.83 6.00 -7.59
C LEU A 6 7.80 4.92 -8.09
N LEU A 7 7.97 3.86 -7.29
CA LEU A 7 8.63 2.62 -7.70
C LEU A 7 7.55 1.57 -7.94
N VAL A 8 7.52 0.98 -9.14
CA VAL A 8 6.53 -0.04 -9.50
C VAL A 8 7.20 -1.40 -9.60
N PHE A 9 6.73 -2.35 -8.80
CA PHE A 9 7.07 -3.77 -8.93
C PHE A 9 6.14 -4.43 -9.95
N LEU A 10 6.55 -4.46 -11.21
CA LEU A 10 5.77 -5.05 -12.30
C LEU A 10 6.00 -6.57 -12.38
N GLY A 11 4.94 -7.33 -12.71
CA GLY A 11 5.04 -8.77 -12.88
C GLY A 11 4.00 -9.31 -13.84
N ALA A 12 4.36 -10.38 -14.57
CA ALA A 12 3.57 -10.91 -15.67
C ALA A 12 2.26 -11.60 -15.25
N ALA A 13 2.16 -12.05 -14.00
CA ALA A 13 1.01 -12.79 -13.49
C ALA A 13 0.84 -12.64 -11.96
N PRO A 14 -0.31 -13.06 -11.39
CA PRO A 14 -0.44 -13.27 -9.96
C PRO A 14 0.56 -14.33 -9.45
N GLY A 15 1.06 -14.16 -8.23
CA GLY A 15 1.97 -15.13 -7.60
C GLY A 15 3.45 -15.03 -7.98
N VAL A 16 3.83 -14.19 -8.96
CA VAL A 16 5.23 -13.99 -9.37
C VAL A 16 6.11 -13.23 -8.36
N GLY A 17 5.60 -12.93 -7.16
CA GLY A 17 6.39 -12.38 -6.06
C GLY A 17 6.43 -10.85 -5.93
N LYS A 18 5.55 -10.08 -6.61
CA LYS A 18 5.54 -8.60 -6.57
C LYS A 18 5.49 -8.03 -5.14
N THR A 19 4.48 -8.42 -4.37
CA THR A 19 4.30 -7.96 -2.98
C THR A 19 5.45 -8.40 -2.08
N TYR A 20 5.96 -9.62 -2.28
CA TYR A 20 7.11 -10.12 -1.55
C TYR A 20 8.35 -9.25 -1.81
N ALA A 21 8.67 -8.97 -3.07
CA ALA A 21 9.79 -8.10 -3.45
C ALA A 21 9.62 -6.65 -2.93
N MET A 22 8.39 -6.13 -2.93
CA MET A 22 8.08 -4.82 -2.34
C MET A 22 8.36 -4.79 -0.83
N LEU A 23 8.02 -5.86 -0.11
CA LEU A 23 8.29 -5.99 1.33
C LEU A 23 9.79 -6.18 1.63
N GLU A 24 10.52 -6.94 0.81
CA GLU A 24 11.98 -7.04 0.95
C GLU A 24 12.66 -5.67 0.78
N GLU A 25 12.21 -4.87 -0.19
CA GLU A 25 12.69 -3.50 -0.36
C GLU A 25 12.32 -2.60 0.84
N ALA A 26 11.13 -2.78 1.42
CA ALA A 26 10.71 -2.08 2.63
C ALA A 26 11.66 -2.37 3.81
N HIS A 27 12.01 -3.64 4.04
CA HIS A 27 12.98 -4.04 5.07
C HIS A 27 14.37 -3.46 4.82
N ARG A 28 14.81 -3.45 3.55
CA ARG A 28 16.08 -2.81 3.18
C ARG A 28 16.09 -1.32 3.52
N LEU A 29 14.98 -0.62 3.28
CA LEU A 29 14.82 0.81 3.59
C LEU A 29 14.73 1.07 5.10
N LEU A 30 14.00 0.24 5.85
CA LEU A 30 13.95 0.29 7.31
C LEU A 30 15.34 0.09 7.93
N GLY A 31 16.12 -0.88 7.42
CA GLY A 31 17.52 -1.09 7.83
C GLY A 31 18.45 0.10 7.55
N GLN A 32 18.03 1.02 6.67
CA GLN A 32 18.71 2.29 6.40
C GLN A 32 18.17 3.46 7.24
N GLY A 33 17.27 3.19 8.20
CA GLY A 33 16.64 4.20 9.04
C GLY A 33 15.58 5.04 8.32
N ARG A 34 15.01 4.55 7.22
CA ARG A 34 13.92 5.24 6.51
C ARG A 34 12.60 5.01 7.22
N ASP A 35 11.76 6.04 7.26
CA ASP A 35 10.39 5.96 7.76
C ASP A 35 9.47 5.33 6.70
N VAL A 36 9.05 4.09 6.93
CA VAL A 36 8.26 3.28 5.99
C VAL A 36 6.96 2.85 6.64
N VAL A 37 5.84 3.04 5.94
CA VAL A 37 4.52 2.56 6.37
C VAL A 37 3.87 1.69 5.29
N SER A 38 3.06 0.73 5.71
CA SER A 38 2.13 0.00 4.86
C SER A 38 0.80 0.74 4.81
N ALA A 39 0.45 1.30 3.65
CA ALA A 39 -0.87 1.87 3.42
C ALA A 39 -1.87 0.79 2.97
N VAL A 40 -1.43 -0.15 2.14
CA VAL A 40 -2.13 -1.41 1.84
C VAL A 40 -1.14 -2.44 1.34
N VAL A 41 -1.15 -3.63 1.95
CA VAL A 41 -0.35 -4.79 1.55
C VAL A 41 -1.22 -6.03 1.59
N LEU A 42 -1.15 -6.86 0.55
CA LEU A 42 -1.96 -8.06 0.38
C LEU A 42 -1.08 -9.31 0.36
N ASP A 43 -0.99 -10.02 1.48
CA ASP A 43 -0.22 -11.28 1.56
C ASP A 43 -0.89 -12.46 0.84
N HIS A 44 -2.20 -12.36 0.60
CA HIS A 44 -3.06 -13.40 0.02
C HIS A 44 -2.89 -14.77 0.69
N GLY A 45 -2.71 -14.81 2.01
CA GLY A 45 -2.56 -16.03 2.80
C GLY A 45 -1.20 -16.72 2.66
N ARG A 46 -0.22 -16.10 1.98
CA ARG A 46 1.12 -16.66 1.84
C ARG A 46 1.93 -16.39 3.11
N SER A 47 2.21 -17.44 3.89
CA SER A 47 2.92 -17.33 5.17
C SER A 47 4.25 -16.58 5.09
N ALA A 48 5.05 -16.81 4.04
CA ALA A 48 6.32 -16.11 3.84
C ALA A 48 6.13 -14.60 3.59
N THR A 49 5.07 -14.21 2.89
CA THR A 49 4.75 -12.79 2.65
C THR A 49 4.17 -12.14 3.91
N ALA A 50 3.28 -12.83 4.61
CA ALA A 50 2.73 -12.38 5.89
C ALA A 50 3.83 -12.17 6.94
N ALA A 51 4.85 -13.04 6.99
CA ALA A 51 5.96 -12.86 7.91
C ALA A 51 6.72 -11.55 7.68
N LEU A 52 6.85 -11.11 6.42
CA LEU A 52 7.53 -9.86 6.07
C LEU A 52 6.72 -8.60 6.41
N THR A 53 5.43 -8.69 6.75
CA THR A 53 4.69 -7.51 7.23
C THR A 53 5.06 -7.17 8.68
N THR A 54 5.62 -8.13 9.44
CA THR A 54 6.08 -7.91 10.81
C THR A 54 7.23 -6.89 10.82
N GLY A 55 7.12 -5.89 11.69
CA GLY A 55 8.11 -4.82 11.82
C GLY A 55 7.92 -3.64 10.86
N ILE A 56 6.88 -3.67 10.02
CA ILE A 56 6.45 -2.53 9.21
C ILE A 56 5.20 -1.93 9.86
N GLU A 57 5.23 -0.63 10.17
CA GLU A 57 4.05 0.09 10.67
C GLU A 57 2.94 0.07 9.62
N ALA A 58 1.72 -0.32 10.00
CA ALA A 58 0.56 -0.30 9.12
C ALA A 58 -0.37 0.85 9.46
N VAL A 59 -0.80 1.61 8.45
CA VAL A 59 -1.90 2.57 8.60
C VAL A 59 -3.20 1.77 8.56
N PRO A 60 -4.09 1.89 9.57
CA PRO A 60 -5.37 1.19 9.55
C PRO A 60 -6.18 1.54 8.30
N PRO A 61 -6.85 0.57 7.66
CA PRO A 61 -7.63 0.83 6.46
C PRO A 61 -8.91 1.61 6.80
N ARG A 62 -9.40 2.37 5.83
CA ARG A 62 -10.75 2.94 5.88
C ARG A 62 -11.75 1.85 5.51
N VAL A 63 -12.73 1.64 6.39
CA VAL A 63 -13.79 0.64 6.18
C VAL A 63 -14.98 1.28 5.46
N VAL A 64 -15.42 0.68 4.36
CA VAL A 64 -16.55 1.14 3.54
C VAL A 64 -17.60 0.04 3.46
N GLN A 65 -18.86 0.36 3.77
CA GLN A 65 -19.98 -0.55 3.55
C GLN A 65 -20.63 -0.28 2.20
N HIS A 66 -20.72 -1.30 1.35
CA HIS A 66 -21.35 -1.18 0.03
C HIS A 66 -22.14 -2.45 -0.28
N GLY A 67 -23.43 -2.34 -0.60
CA GLY A 67 -24.23 -3.49 -1.04
C GLY A 67 -24.27 -4.67 -0.06
N GLY A 68 -24.14 -4.41 1.25
CA GLY A 68 -24.11 -5.44 2.29
C GLY A 68 -22.76 -6.13 2.50
N ILE A 69 -21.72 -5.74 1.77
CA ILE A 69 -20.34 -6.18 1.99
C ILE A 69 -19.51 -5.07 2.64
N VAL A 70 -18.51 -5.49 3.42
CA VAL A 70 -17.50 -4.61 4.02
C VAL A 70 -16.27 -4.64 3.13
N LEU A 71 -15.84 -3.46 2.68
CA LEU A 71 -14.66 -3.24 1.87
C LEU A 71 -13.63 -2.46 2.70
N GLU A 72 -12.36 -2.77 2.52
CA GLU A 72 -11.24 -2.04 3.12
C GLU A 72 -10.49 -1.29 2.03
N GLU A 73 -10.25 0.01 2.25
CA GLU A 73 -9.50 0.87 1.35
C GLU A 73 -8.36 1.57 2.08
N VAL A 74 -7.42 2.10 1.31
CA VAL A 74 -6.38 2.98 1.83
C VAL A 74 -7.04 4.18 2.51
N ASP A 75 -6.68 4.44 3.76
CA ASP A 75 -6.98 5.71 4.43
C ASP A 75 -5.95 6.77 3.98
N LEU A 76 -6.21 7.37 2.82
CA LEU A 76 -5.30 8.32 2.19
C LEU A 76 -5.00 9.53 3.10
N ASP A 77 -6.02 10.04 3.79
CA ASP A 77 -5.87 11.17 4.70
C ASP A 77 -4.98 10.81 5.89
N ALA A 78 -5.13 9.61 6.45
CA ALA A 78 -4.26 9.12 7.51
C ALA A 78 -2.80 8.93 7.04
N VAL A 79 -2.59 8.39 5.83
CA VAL A 79 -1.23 8.26 5.25
C VAL A 79 -0.59 9.63 5.07
N VAL A 80 -1.32 10.60 4.51
CA VAL A 80 -0.85 11.98 4.31
C VAL A 80 -0.55 12.65 5.65
N ALA A 81 -1.43 12.52 6.64
CA ALA A 81 -1.23 13.08 7.98
C ALA A 81 -0.02 12.46 8.69
N ARG A 82 0.24 11.16 8.49
CA ARG A 82 1.39 10.44 9.03
C ARG A 82 2.73 10.88 8.42
N ARG A 83 2.71 11.47 7.22
CA ARG A 83 3.89 12.00 6.49
C ARG A 83 5.09 11.03 6.44
N PRO A 84 4.90 9.76 6.01
CA PRO A 84 5.99 8.82 5.90
C PRO A 84 6.99 9.24 4.81
N GLN A 85 8.22 8.73 4.87
CA GLN A 85 9.15 8.88 3.75
C GLN A 85 8.86 7.91 2.60
N VAL A 86 8.24 6.77 2.89
CA VAL A 86 7.84 5.73 1.93
C VAL A 86 6.51 5.11 2.38
N ALA A 87 5.55 5.00 1.48
CA ALA A 87 4.30 4.25 1.69
C ALA A 87 4.25 3.05 0.73
N LEU A 88 3.96 1.86 1.26
CA LEU A 88 3.74 0.64 0.47
C LEU A 88 2.27 0.56 0.08
N VAL A 89 2.00 0.38 -1.22
CA VAL A 89 0.66 0.36 -1.80
C VAL A 89 0.57 -0.77 -2.82
N ASP A 90 -0.15 -1.84 -2.49
CA ASP A 90 -0.49 -2.92 -3.41
C ASP A 90 -1.61 -2.54 -4.40
N GLU A 91 -1.60 -3.24 -5.55
CA GLU A 91 -2.62 -3.16 -6.61
C GLU A 91 -2.88 -1.76 -7.19
N LEU A 92 -1.86 -1.19 -7.85
CA LEU A 92 -1.96 0.09 -8.59
C LEU A 92 -3.21 0.23 -9.48
N ALA A 93 -3.69 -0.87 -10.07
CA ALA A 93 -4.85 -0.88 -10.98
C ALA A 93 -6.22 -1.02 -10.29
N HIS A 94 -6.25 -1.13 -8.96
CA HIS A 94 -7.47 -1.31 -8.17
C HIS A 94 -8.49 -0.19 -8.40
N THR A 95 -9.77 -0.56 -8.44
CA THR A 95 -10.89 0.38 -8.43
C THR A 95 -11.34 0.55 -6.99
N ASN A 96 -11.22 1.77 -6.47
CA ASN A 96 -11.57 2.05 -5.09
C ASN A 96 -13.07 1.83 -4.85
N ALA A 97 -13.42 1.49 -3.61
CA ALA A 97 -14.81 1.31 -3.18
C ALA A 97 -15.69 2.52 -3.55
N PRO A 98 -16.96 2.32 -3.94
CA PRO A 98 -17.88 3.41 -4.23
C PRO A 98 -17.99 4.42 -3.08
N GLY A 99 -17.98 5.71 -3.41
CA GLY A 99 -17.97 6.80 -2.43
C GLY A 99 -16.58 7.17 -1.90
N SER A 100 -15.51 6.58 -2.44
CA SER A 100 -14.14 7.06 -2.24
C SER A 100 -13.91 8.41 -2.93
N ALA A 101 -12.98 9.21 -2.41
CA ALA A 101 -12.63 10.51 -2.99
C ALA A 101 -12.05 10.36 -4.42
N ASN A 102 -11.29 9.29 -4.64
CA ASN A 102 -10.74 8.90 -5.92
C ASN A 102 -11.36 7.58 -6.40
N GLU A 103 -11.54 7.43 -7.71
CA GLU A 103 -12.10 6.22 -8.34
C GLU A 103 -11.08 5.08 -8.42
N LYS A 104 -9.79 5.42 -8.56
CA LYS A 104 -8.71 4.46 -8.79
C LYS A 104 -7.57 4.65 -7.81
N ARG A 105 -6.95 3.55 -7.38
CA ARG A 105 -5.81 3.58 -6.45
C ARG A 105 -4.59 4.32 -6.99
N TRP A 106 -4.38 4.34 -8.30
CA TRP A 106 -3.32 5.17 -8.89
C TRP A 106 -3.51 6.67 -8.65
N GLN A 107 -4.74 7.15 -8.47
CA GLN A 107 -5.03 8.55 -8.13
C GLN A 107 -4.70 8.83 -6.66
N ASP A 108 -4.95 7.88 -5.76
CA ASP A 108 -4.49 7.99 -4.35
C ASP A 108 -2.96 8.07 -4.30
N ILE A 109 -2.28 7.24 -5.10
CA ILE A 109 -0.82 7.28 -5.23
C ILE A 109 -0.36 8.64 -5.78
N ASP A 110 -1.06 9.23 -6.75
CA ASP A 110 -0.71 10.54 -7.30
C ASP A 110 -0.79 11.67 -6.24
N VAL A 111 -1.71 11.57 -5.27
CA VAL A 111 -1.78 12.49 -4.12
C VAL A 111 -0.56 12.36 -3.20
N LEU A 112 0.07 11.18 -3.14
CA LEU A 112 1.28 10.95 -2.33
C LEU A 112 2.58 11.43 -3.00
N LEU A 113 2.53 11.92 -4.25
CA LEU A 113 3.68 12.38 -5.05
C LEU A 113 3.79 13.91 -5.13
#